data_AF-A0A254TGI7-F1
#
_entry.id   AF-A0A254TGI7-F1
#
_cell.length_a   1.000
_cell.length_b   1.000
_cell.length_c   1.000
_cell.angle_alpha   90.00
_cell.angle_beta   90.00
_cell.angle_gamma   90.00
#
_symmetry.space_group_name_H-M   'P 1'
#
loop_
_entity.id
_entity.type
_entity.pdbx_description
1 polymer ?
#
loop_
_entity_poly.entity_id
_entity_poly.type
_entity_poly.pdbx_seq_one_letter_code
_entity_poly.pdbx_strand_id
1 'polypeptide(L)'
;MIPISADDRRQTIYVDHIVQKWLLVALVILECTLTGLAIWGLYAELGEIIERNTYRIHFSPDDNMLREFFIEGAKILIGAGVVNLVAIILADRIWGWYVKSIVRGIDKVMFAAQNLDLTAQRDVKRAHAVLDRVLRWQRAEGLRLRRIRHSVRHLPDTLPAEPAERKAVLAHLRMVNDRGAHPLGE
;
A
#
# COMPACT_ATOMS: atom_id res chain seq x y z
N MET A 1 36.14 16.85 1.00
CA MET A 1 35.91 15.40 1.14
C MET A 1 35.10 15.22 2.43
N ILE A 2 33.79 15.14 2.30
CA ILE A 2 32.86 15.09 3.44
C ILE A 2 32.69 13.61 3.82
N PRO A 3 32.88 13.20 5.08
CA PRO A 3 32.62 11.84 5.48
C PRO A 3 31.11 11.59 5.36
N ILE A 4 30.73 10.76 4.40
CA ILE A 4 29.38 10.20 4.34
C ILE A 4 29.33 9.21 5.50
N SER A 5 28.77 9.62 6.63
CA SER A 5 28.49 8.74 7.75
C SER A 5 27.67 7.57 7.21
N ALA A 6 28.24 6.36 7.32
CA ALA A 6 27.60 5.10 6.99
C ALA A 6 26.57 4.74 8.08
N ASP A 7 25.69 5.69 8.40
CA ASP A 7 24.60 5.45 9.34
C ASP A 7 23.51 4.70 8.58
N ASP A 8 23.62 3.39 8.72
CA ASP A 8 22.58 2.38 8.61
C ASP A 8 21.39 2.82 7.77
N ARG A 9 21.54 2.69 6.45
CA ARG A 9 20.49 2.86 5.46
C ARG A 9 19.51 1.69 5.61
N ARG A 10 18.82 1.61 6.76
CA ARG A 10 17.65 0.76 6.99
C ARG A 10 16.64 1.16 5.93
N GLN A 11 16.65 0.41 4.83
CA GLN A 11 15.56 0.35 3.87
C GLN A 11 14.36 -0.18 4.65
N THR A 12 13.68 0.72 5.35
CA THR A 12 12.38 0.46 5.92
C THR A 12 11.45 0.39 4.72
N ILE A 13 11.31 -0.82 4.19
CA ILE A 13 10.25 -1.16 3.26
C ILE A 13 8.97 -0.91 4.05
N TYR A 14 8.42 0.31 3.88
CA TYR A 14 7.15 0.74 4.46
C TYR A 14 6.04 0.01 3.70
N VAL A 15 5.96 -1.32 3.90
CA VAL A 15 4.75 -2.07 3.61
C VAL A 15 3.75 -1.54 4.63
N ASP A 16 2.73 -0.84 4.13
CA ASP A 16 1.74 -0.14 4.94
C ASP A 16 1.06 -1.15 5.88
N HIS A 17 1.51 -1.19 7.15
CA HIS A 17 1.08 -2.19 8.12
C HIS A 17 -0.43 -2.16 8.36
N ILE A 18 -1.07 -1.02 8.09
CA ILE A 18 -2.51 -0.87 8.15
C ILE A 18 -3.16 -1.73 7.07
N VAL A 19 -2.71 -1.60 5.82
CA VAL A 19 -3.26 -2.38 4.70
C VAL A 19 -2.96 -3.87 4.90
N GLN A 20 -1.76 -4.22 5.34
CA GLN A 20 -1.40 -5.61 5.63
C GLN A 20 -2.27 -6.21 6.75
N LYS A 21 -2.57 -5.45 7.81
CA LYS A 21 -3.47 -5.89 8.88
C LYS A 21 -4.87 -6.14 8.35
N TRP A 22 -5.44 -5.22 7.58
CA TRP A 22 -6.78 -5.41 7.01
C TRP A 22 -6.85 -6.57 6.03
N LEU A 23 -5.81 -6.77 5.21
CA LEU A 23 -5.72 -7.92 4.32
C LEU A 23 -5.67 -9.24 5.11
N LEU A 24 -4.88 -9.29 6.18
CA LEU A 24 -4.75 -10.46 7.04
C LEU A 24 -6.07 -10.73 7.77
N VAL A 25 -6.74 -9.70 8.28
CA VAL A 25 -8.07 -9.81 8.90
C VAL A 25 -9.09 -10.35 7.89
N ALA A 26 -9.13 -9.80 6.68
CA ALA A 26 -10.03 -10.27 5.63
C ALA A 26 -9.75 -11.72 5.25
N LEU A 27 -8.47 -12.12 5.15
CA LEU A 27 -8.05 -13.49 4.88
C LEU A 27 -8.50 -14.44 6.00
N VAL A 28 -8.31 -14.06 7.26
CA VAL A 28 -8.73 -14.87 8.42
C VAL A 28 -10.25 -15.02 8.44
N ILE A 29 -11.01 -13.94 8.21
CA ILE A 29 -12.48 -14.00 8.15
C ILE A 29 -12.93 -14.92 7.01
N LEU A 30 -12.30 -14.81 5.83
CA LEU A 30 -12.58 -15.67 4.69
C LEU A 30 -12.29 -17.14 5.02
N GLU A 31 -11.12 -17.45 5.60
CA GLU A 31 -10.71 -18.78 6.02
C GLU A 31 -11.68 -19.39 7.03
N CYS A 32 -12.07 -18.62 8.05
CA CYS A 32 -13.05 -19.04 9.05
C CYS A 32 -14.43 -19.30 8.44
N THR A 33 -14.86 -18.46 7.50
CA THR A 33 -16.14 -18.62 6.80
C THR A 33 -16.14 -19.87 5.93
N LEU A 34 -15.06 -20.09 5.17
CA LEU A 34 -14.87 -21.29 4.34
C LEU A 34 -14.83 -22.56 5.19
N THR A 35 -14.04 -22.56 6.27
CA THR A 35 -13.94 -23.69 7.19
C THR A 35 -15.29 -23.98 7.85
N GLY A 36 -16.00 -22.93 8.29
CA GLY A 36 -17.34 -23.07 8.86
C GLY A 36 -18.35 -23.66 7.88
N LEU A 37 -18.36 -23.18 6.63
CA LEU A 37 -19.24 -23.70 5.58
C LEU A 37 -18.88 -25.14 5.20
N ALA A 38 -17.59 -25.49 5.15
CA ALA A 38 -17.15 -26.85 4.86
C ALA A 38 -17.56 -27.83 5.97
N ILE A 39 -17.35 -27.46 7.24
CA ILE A 39 -17.80 -28.26 8.40
C ILE A 39 -19.32 -28.40 8.40
N TRP A 40 -20.04 -27.31 8.14
CA TRP A 40 -21.50 -27.34 8.06
C TRP A 40 -21.99 -28.29 6.97
N GLY A 41 -21.42 -28.20 5.76
CA GLY A 41 -21.77 -29.08 4.64
C GLY A 41 -21.48 -30.55 4.96
N LEU A 42 -20.31 -30.83 5.55
CA LEU A 42 -19.96 -32.18 5.99
C LEU A 42 -20.94 -32.71 7.04
N TYR A 43 -21.34 -31.87 8.00
CA TYR A 43 -22.30 -32.25 9.04
C TYR A 43 -23.68 -32.56 8.46
N ALA A 44 -24.15 -31.77 7.49
CA ALA A 44 -25.43 -32.00 6.81
C ALA A 44 -25.43 -33.34 6.04
N GLU A 45 -24.38 -33.62 5.28
CA GLU A 45 -24.22 -34.87 4.52
C GLU A 45 -24.07 -36.09 5.44
N LEU A 46 -23.29 -35.97 6.53
CA LEU A 46 -23.20 -37.00 7.56
C LEU A 46 -24.57 -37.31 8.17
N GLY A 47 -25.38 -36.27 8.42
CA GLY A 47 -26.75 -36.42 8.90
C GLY A 47 -27.60 -37.28 7.97
N GLU A 48 -27.59 -36.98 6.67
CA GLU A 48 -28.32 -37.77 5.67
C GLU A 48 -27.80 -39.21 5.55
N ILE A 49 -26.48 -39.41 5.59
CA ILE A 49 -25.87 -40.74 5.52
C ILE A 49 -26.25 -41.58 6.75
N ILE A 50 -26.20 -40.99 7.95
CA ILE A 50 -26.60 -41.66 9.19
C ILE A 50 -28.07 -42.01 9.15
N GLU A 51 -28.93 -41.10 8.70
CA GLU A 51 -30.37 -41.35 8.60
C GLU A 51 -30.66 -42.50 7.62
N ARG A 52 -30.05 -42.47 6.43
CA ARG A 52 -30.15 -43.57 5.45
C ARG A 52 -29.64 -44.91 5.99
N ASN A 53 -28.54 -44.91 6.76
CA ASN A 53 -27.98 -46.16 7.30
C ASN A 53 -28.74 -46.70 8.51
N THR A 54 -29.30 -45.83 9.34
CA THR A 54 -30.14 -46.26 10.48
C THR A 54 -31.32 -47.11 9.99
N TYR A 55 -31.88 -46.80 8.82
CA TYR A 55 -32.91 -47.63 8.18
C TYR A 55 -32.38 -48.88 7.46
N ARG A 56 -31.12 -48.87 6.98
CA ARG A 56 -30.55 -49.93 6.12
C ARG A 56 -29.88 -51.08 6.89
N ILE A 57 -29.37 -50.84 8.10
CA ILE A 57 -28.77 -51.86 8.98
C ILE A 57 -29.78 -53.00 9.30
N HIS A 58 -31.09 -52.73 9.17
CA HIS A 58 -32.11 -53.77 9.30
C HIS A 58 -32.28 -54.69 8.08
N PHE A 59 -31.70 -54.38 6.90
CA PHE A 59 -32.11 -55.05 5.65
C PHE A 59 -31.00 -55.58 4.72
N SER A 60 -29.73 -55.15 4.76
CA SER A 60 -28.67 -55.83 3.98
C SER A 60 -27.24 -55.43 4.39
N PRO A 61 -26.28 -56.38 4.44
CA PRO A 61 -24.87 -56.11 4.67
C PRO A 61 -24.17 -55.84 3.33
N ASP A 62 -24.07 -54.58 2.92
CA ASP A 62 -23.39 -54.20 1.67
C ASP A 62 -22.20 -53.28 1.96
N ASP A 63 -21.02 -53.70 1.48
CA ASP A 63 -19.68 -53.27 1.92
C ASP A 63 -19.16 -51.97 1.24
N ASN A 64 -20.03 -51.21 0.60
CA ASN A 64 -19.64 -50.04 -0.24
C ASN A 64 -19.64 -48.69 0.48
N MET A 65 -19.90 -48.67 1.79
CA MET A 65 -20.14 -47.43 2.57
C MET A 65 -18.94 -46.47 2.58
N LEU A 66 -17.71 -46.99 2.71
CA LEU A 66 -16.49 -46.17 2.71
C LEU A 66 -16.30 -45.45 1.36
N ARG A 67 -16.61 -46.12 0.25
CA ARG A 67 -16.42 -45.57 -1.09
C ARG A 67 -17.35 -44.38 -1.34
N GLU A 68 -18.61 -44.50 -0.92
CA GLU A 68 -19.60 -43.42 -1.04
C GLU A 68 -19.18 -42.21 -0.20
N PHE A 69 -18.72 -42.46 1.03
CA PHE A 69 -18.17 -41.41 1.91
C PHE A 69 -16.98 -40.66 1.30
N PHE A 70 -16.04 -41.38 0.67
CA PHE A 70 -14.90 -40.77 -0.03
C PHE A 70 -15.34 -39.93 -1.23
N ILE A 71 -16.37 -40.35 -1.96
CA ILE A 71 -16.87 -39.62 -3.14
C ILE A 71 -17.58 -38.34 -2.70
N GLU A 72 -18.49 -38.40 -1.72
CA GLU A 72 -19.14 -37.21 -1.15
C GLU A 72 -18.10 -36.25 -0.55
N GLY A 73 -17.17 -36.78 0.26
CA GLY A 73 -16.10 -35.99 0.86
C GLY A 73 -15.21 -35.30 -0.19
N ALA A 74 -14.84 -36.01 -1.25
CA ALA A 74 -14.06 -35.43 -2.35
C ALA A 74 -14.83 -34.33 -3.09
N LYS A 75 -16.14 -34.48 -3.33
CA LYS A 75 -16.97 -33.42 -3.93
C LYS A 75 -16.98 -32.16 -3.09
N ILE A 76 -17.19 -32.29 -1.77
CA ILE A 76 -17.17 -31.15 -0.84
C ILE A 76 -15.80 -30.48 -0.85
N LEU A 77 -14.72 -31.28 -0.79
CA LEU A 77 -13.35 -30.77 -0.77
C LEU A 77 -13.02 -29.99 -2.06
N ILE A 78 -13.40 -30.52 -3.22
CA ILE A 78 -13.21 -29.85 -4.52
C ILE A 78 -14.04 -28.57 -4.56
N GLY A 79 -15.29 -28.60 -4.13
CA GLY A 79 -16.16 -27.43 -4.07
C GLY A 79 -15.57 -26.32 -3.19
N ALA A 80 -15.13 -26.66 -1.98
CA ALA A 80 -14.46 -25.73 -1.08
C ALA A 80 -13.17 -25.18 -1.69
N GLY A 81 -12.38 -26.02 -2.36
CA GLY A 81 -11.16 -25.62 -3.06
C GLY A 81 -11.42 -24.60 -4.17
N VAL A 82 -12.47 -24.80 -4.98
CA VAL A 82 -12.87 -23.85 -6.03
C VAL A 82 -13.28 -22.51 -5.44
N VAL A 83 -14.10 -22.51 -4.38
CA VAL A 83 -14.53 -21.26 -3.72
C VAL A 83 -13.31 -20.52 -3.14
N ASN A 84 -12.37 -21.24 -2.52
CA ASN A 84 -11.15 -20.64 -1.99
C ASN A 84 -10.29 -20.02 -3.10
N LEU A 85 -10.11 -20.73 -4.21
CA LEU A 85 -9.37 -20.22 -5.37
C LEU A 85 -10.01 -18.94 -5.93
N VAL A 86 -11.34 -18.91 -6.05
CA VAL A 86 -12.08 -17.72 -6.50
C VAL A 86 -11.86 -16.54 -5.54
N ALA A 87 -11.89 -16.79 -4.24
CA ALA A 87 -11.67 -15.75 -3.25
C ALA A 87 -10.25 -15.17 -3.30
N ILE A 88 -9.23 -16.01 -3.51
CA ILE A 88 -7.84 -15.57 -3.73
C ILE A 88 -7.74 -14.70 -4.98
N ILE A 89 -8.37 -15.09 -6.09
CA ILE A 89 -8.37 -14.30 -7.33
C ILE A 89 -9.04 -12.93 -7.12
N LEU A 90 -10.15 -12.88 -6.38
CA LEU A 90 -10.82 -11.62 -6.06
C LEU A 90 -9.95 -10.73 -5.19
N ALA A 91 -9.28 -11.30 -4.18
CA ALA A 91 -8.36 -10.57 -3.32
C ALA A 91 -7.21 -9.94 -4.14
N ASP A 92 -6.60 -10.70 -5.07
CA ASP A 92 -5.55 -10.20 -5.96
C ASP A 92 -6.06 -9.06 -6.86
N ARG A 93 -7.26 -9.18 -7.41
CA ARG A 93 -7.86 -8.12 -8.22
C ARG A 93 -8.14 -6.84 -7.45
N ILE A 94 -8.71 -6.96 -6.25
CA ILE A 94 -8.98 -5.81 -5.38
C ILE A 94 -7.66 -5.13 -4.99
N TRP A 95 -6.65 -5.93 -4.64
CA TRP A 95 -5.31 -5.44 -4.34
C TRP A 95 -4.69 -4.67 -5.52
N GLY A 96 -4.71 -5.26 -6.72
CA GLY A 96 -4.17 -4.62 -7.92
C GLY A 96 -4.86 -3.30 -8.26
N TRP A 97 -6.19 -3.21 -8.07
CA TRP A 97 -6.93 -1.96 -8.25
C TRP A 97 -6.53 -0.91 -7.21
N TYR A 98 -6.42 -1.32 -5.94
CA TYR A 98 -6.02 -0.45 -4.84
C TYR A 98 -4.61 0.12 -5.04
N VAL A 99 -3.61 -0.75 -5.30
CA VAL A 99 -2.22 -0.32 -5.55
C VAL A 99 -2.15 0.64 -6.74
N LYS A 100 -2.84 0.34 -7.84
CA LYS A 100 -2.91 1.25 -9.00
C LYS A 100 -3.49 2.62 -8.62
N SER A 101 -4.48 2.67 -7.73
CA SER A 101 -5.05 3.93 -7.25
C SER A 101 -3.99 4.78 -6.51
N ILE A 102 -3.19 4.16 -5.65
CA ILE A 102 -2.11 4.82 -4.91
C ILE A 102 -1.03 5.34 -5.85
N VAL A 103 -0.53 4.47 -6.74
CA VAL A 103 0.54 4.81 -7.69
C VAL A 103 0.11 5.97 -8.59
N ARG A 104 -1.13 5.95 -9.10
CA ARG A 104 -1.70 7.08 -9.86
C ARG A 104 -1.74 8.38 -9.07
N GLY A 105 -1.99 8.31 -7.76
CA GLY A 105 -1.93 9.47 -6.88
C GLY A 105 -0.52 10.05 -6.78
N ILE A 106 0.49 9.18 -6.64
CA ILE A 106 1.90 9.57 -6.59
C ILE A 106 2.36 10.13 -7.93
N ASP A 107 2.02 9.48 -9.04
CA ASP A 107 2.37 9.92 -10.40
C ASP A 107 1.84 11.33 -10.69
N LYS A 108 0.60 11.62 -10.28
CA LYS A 108 0.02 12.98 -10.42
C LYS A 108 0.82 14.03 -9.64
N VAL A 109 1.28 13.70 -8.44
CA VAL A 109 2.08 14.63 -7.62
C VAL A 109 3.48 14.79 -8.21
N MET A 110 4.11 13.71 -8.69
CA MET A 110 5.42 13.78 -9.35
C MET A 110 5.34 14.58 -10.66
N PHE A 111 4.30 14.37 -11.47
CA PHE A 111 4.10 15.12 -12.71
C PHE A 111 3.88 16.61 -12.45
N ALA A 112 3.14 16.97 -11.39
CA ALA A 112 3.00 18.37 -10.98
C ALA A 112 4.33 18.98 -10.54
N ALA A 113 5.13 18.23 -9.77
CA ALA A 113 6.46 18.65 -9.34
C ALA A 113 7.43 18.84 -10.53
N GLN A 114 7.38 17.99 -11.55
CA GLN A 114 8.15 18.14 -12.78
C GLN A 114 7.82 19.43 -13.52
N ASN A 115 6.56 19.84 -13.51
CA ASN A 115 6.11 21.10 -14.10
C ASN A 115 6.34 22.32 -13.19
N LEU A 116 7.07 22.16 -12.07
CA LEU A 116 7.29 23.18 -11.03
C LEU A 116 5.98 23.77 -10.46
N ASP A 117 4.86 23.10 -10.68
CA ASP A 117 3.57 23.47 -10.11
C ASP A 117 3.45 22.84 -8.71
N LEU A 118 3.90 23.62 -7.73
CA LEU A 118 3.86 23.26 -6.32
C LEU A 118 2.62 23.85 -5.62
N THR A 119 1.59 24.18 -6.39
CA THR A 119 0.31 24.62 -5.84
C THR A 119 -0.32 23.46 -5.09
N ALA A 120 -0.84 23.72 -3.88
CA ALA A 120 -1.44 22.69 -3.06
C ALA A 120 -2.67 22.10 -3.77
N GLN A 121 -2.52 20.90 -4.34
CA GLN A 121 -3.64 20.17 -4.94
C GLN A 121 -4.59 19.76 -3.83
N ARG A 122 -5.69 20.52 -3.69
CA ARG A 122 -6.75 20.25 -2.69
C ARG A 122 -7.56 19.00 -3.01
N ASP A 123 -7.47 18.53 -4.26
CA ASP A 123 -8.30 17.45 -4.78
C ASP A 123 -7.72 16.04 -4.57
N VAL A 124 -6.49 15.95 -4.06
CA VAL A 124 -5.88 14.66 -3.75
C VAL A 124 -6.38 14.21 -2.38
N LYS A 125 -7.33 13.26 -2.38
CA LYS A 125 -7.81 12.62 -1.14
C LYS A 125 -6.63 12.03 -0.37
N ARG A 126 -6.52 12.35 0.91
CA ARG A 126 -5.52 11.80 1.84
C ARG A 126 -5.86 10.35 2.14
N ALA A 127 -5.50 9.47 1.22
CA ALA A 127 -5.80 8.05 1.33
C ALA A 127 -4.68 7.26 2.00
N HIS A 128 -3.42 7.75 1.97
CA HIS A 128 -2.25 6.98 2.39
C HIS A 128 -1.17 7.78 3.10
N ALA A 129 -0.54 7.16 4.08
CA ALA A 129 0.59 7.71 4.82
C ALA A 129 1.79 8.06 3.91
N VAL A 130 2.05 7.25 2.88
CA VAL A 130 3.09 7.53 1.87
C VAL A 130 2.73 8.78 1.06
N LEU A 131 1.49 8.87 0.59
CA LEU A 131 1.00 10.05 -0.13
C LEU A 131 1.06 11.30 0.76
N ASP A 132 0.72 11.19 2.04
CA ASP A 132 0.85 12.27 3.01
C ASP A 132 2.32 12.69 3.24
N ARG A 133 3.28 11.76 3.21
CA ARG A 133 4.71 12.11 3.23
C ARG A 133 5.11 12.85 1.97
N VAL A 134 4.69 12.38 0.80
CA VAL A 134 4.96 13.05 -0.49
C VAL A 134 4.34 14.45 -0.52
N LEU A 135 3.09 14.61 -0.05
CA LEU A 135 2.43 15.91 0.03
C LEU A 135 3.10 16.84 1.05
N ARG A 136 3.58 16.32 2.18
CA ARG A 136 4.36 17.10 3.15
C ARG A 136 5.68 17.56 2.54
N TRP A 137 6.40 16.67 1.88
CA TRP A 137 7.61 16.99 1.15
C TRP A 137 7.36 18.07 0.08
N GLN A 138 6.31 17.91 -0.74
CA GLN A 138 5.96 18.88 -1.78
C GLN A 138 5.69 20.27 -1.20
N ARG A 139 5.00 20.36 -0.04
CA ARG A 139 4.76 21.64 0.65
C ARG A 139 6.06 22.24 1.18
N ALA A 140 6.92 21.43 1.80
CA ALA A 140 8.22 21.89 2.29
C ALA A 140 9.09 22.43 1.16
N GLU A 141 9.10 21.72 0.02
CA GLU A 141 9.84 22.12 -1.18
C GLU A 141 9.26 23.40 -1.81
N GLY A 142 7.93 23.54 -1.87
CA GLY A 142 7.28 24.77 -2.30
C GLY A 142 7.65 25.99 -1.43
N LEU A 143 7.76 25.81 -0.11
CA LEU A 143 8.23 26.85 0.81
C LEU A 143 9.72 27.17 0.61
N ARG A 144 10.55 26.16 0.34
CA ARG A 144 11.97 26.33 0.02
C ARG A 144 12.15 27.16 -1.25
N LEU A 145 11.46 26.81 -2.32
CA LEU A 145 11.52 27.53 -3.60
C LEU A 145 10.96 28.95 -3.51
N ARG A 146 9.90 29.18 -2.72
CA ARG A 146 9.41 30.54 -2.44
C ARG A 146 10.45 31.39 -1.73
N ARG A 147 11.19 30.84 -0.76
CA ARG A 147 12.29 31.55 -0.07
C ARG A 147 13.42 31.88 -1.03
N ILE A 148 13.85 30.92 -1.85
CA ILE A 148 14.89 31.14 -2.86
C ILE A 148 14.45 32.24 -3.83
N ARG A 149 13.22 32.17 -4.36
CA ARG A 149 12.68 33.19 -5.26
C ARG A 149 12.60 34.58 -4.62
N HIS A 150 12.21 34.65 -3.36
CA HIS A 150 12.20 35.92 -2.61
C HIS A 150 13.62 36.47 -2.45
N SER A 151 14.59 35.64 -2.06
CA SER A 151 16.00 36.06 -1.99
C SER A 151 16.53 36.53 -3.34
N VAL A 152 16.27 35.79 -4.42
CA VAL A 152 16.71 36.15 -5.77
C VAL A 152 16.12 37.48 -6.25
N ARG A 153 14.86 37.78 -5.92
CA ARG A 153 14.22 39.06 -6.26
C ARG A 153 14.87 40.29 -5.60
N HIS A 154 15.59 40.10 -4.49
CA HIS A 154 16.30 41.19 -3.81
C HIS A 154 17.75 41.34 -4.30
N LEU A 155 18.21 40.50 -5.24
CA LEU A 155 19.49 40.74 -5.89
C LEU A 155 19.37 41.85 -6.94
N PRO A 156 20.37 42.73 -7.04
CA PRO A 156 20.42 43.71 -8.11
C PRO A 156 20.60 43.02 -9.48
N ASP A 157 19.90 43.52 -10.51
CA ASP A 157 19.94 42.98 -11.88
C ASP A 157 21.34 43.06 -12.52
N THR A 158 22.17 43.98 -12.02
CA THR A 158 23.55 44.17 -12.45
C THR A 158 24.50 43.98 -11.27
N LEU A 159 25.61 43.27 -11.50
CA LEU A 159 26.69 43.18 -10.52
C LEU A 159 27.21 44.60 -10.21
N PRO A 160 27.17 45.04 -8.94
CA PRO A 160 27.68 46.35 -8.60
C PRO A 160 29.16 46.48 -8.96
N ALA A 161 29.53 47.65 -9.48
CA ALA A 161 30.90 47.96 -9.90
C ALA A 161 31.86 48.07 -8.70
N GLU A 162 31.32 48.39 -7.52
CA GLU A 162 32.09 48.56 -6.32
C GLU A 162 32.46 47.20 -5.67
N PRO A 163 33.75 46.95 -5.37
CA PRO A 163 34.21 45.65 -4.88
C PRO A 163 33.63 45.26 -3.52
N ALA A 164 33.29 46.25 -2.68
CA ALA A 164 32.66 46.02 -1.38
C ALA A 164 31.22 45.48 -1.52
N GLU A 165 30.42 46.10 -2.39
CA GLU A 165 29.05 45.66 -2.70
C GLU A 165 29.05 44.30 -3.39
N ARG A 166 29.99 44.06 -4.31
CA ARG A 166 30.15 42.75 -4.97
C ARG A 166 30.43 41.63 -3.97
N LYS A 167 31.25 41.89 -2.94
CA LYS A 167 31.53 40.91 -1.86
C LYS A 167 30.28 40.63 -1.03
N ALA A 168 29.45 41.64 -0.75
CA ALA A 168 28.19 41.47 -0.04
C ALA A 168 27.17 40.64 -0.85
N VAL A 169 27.05 40.89 -2.16
CA VAL A 169 26.18 40.11 -3.06
C VAL A 169 26.65 38.64 -3.14
N LEU A 170 27.95 38.39 -3.27
CA LEU A 170 28.50 37.02 -3.28
C LEU A 170 28.28 36.29 -1.94
N ALA A 171 28.39 36.99 -0.82
CA ALA A 171 28.07 36.42 0.49
C ALA A 171 26.58 36.07 0.60
N HIS A 172 25.70 36.92 0.07
CA HIS A 172 24.26 36.65 0.02
C HIS A 172 23.94 35.44 -0.87
N LEU A 173 24.58 35.31 -2.04
CA LEU A 173 24.43 34.15 -2.92
C LEU A 173 24.90 32.85 -2.27
N ARG A 174 26.01 32.87 -1.52
CA ARG A 174 26.46 31.71 -0.75
C ARG A 174 25.43 31.32 0.32
N MET A 175 24.87 32.28 1.05
CA MET A 175 23.80 32.00 2.02
C MET A 175 22.55 31.42 1.36
N VAL A 176 22.18 31.86 0.15
CA VAL A 176 21.05 31.29 -0.60
C VAL A 176 21.36 29.86 -1.05
N ASN A 177 22.58 29.60 -1.51
CA ASN A 177 23.02 28.25 -1.88
C ASN A 177 23.04 27.30 -0.68
N ASP A 178 23.55 27.74 0.46
CA ASP A 178 23.61 26.93 1.69
C ASP A 178 22.20 26.65 2.25
N ARG A 179 21.30 27.65 2.21
CA ARG A 179 19.87 27.47 2.54
C ARG A 179 19.15 26.57 1.53
N GLY A 180 19.61 26.54 0.29
CA GLY A 180 19.19 25.61 -0.73
C GLY A 180 19.65 24.19 -0.42
N ALA A 181 20.87 23.99 0.09
CA ALA A 181 21.43 22.66 0.30
C ALA A 181 20.81 21.89 1.48
N HIS A 182 20.21 22.58 2.46
CA HIS A 182 19.60 21.93 3.62
C HIS A 182 18.14 21.51 3.37
N PRO A 183 17.81 20.20 3.45
CA PRO A 183 16.43 19.75 3.43
C PRO A 183 15.72 20.26 4.70
N LEU A 184 14.53 20.82 4.52
CA LEU A 184 13.67 21.24 5.63
C LEU A 184 12.90 20.03 6.13
N GLY A 185 13.43 19.34 7.12
CA GLY A 185 12.68 18.38 7.92
C GLY A 185 13.42 17.06 8.14
N GLU A 186 14.03 16.95 9.31
CA GLU A 186 13.72 15.82 10.19
C GLU A 186 12.48 16.19 11.02
#